data_AF-A0A959TAX0-F1
#
_entry.id   AF-A0A959TAX0-F1
#
_cell.length_a   1.000
_cell.length_b   1.000
_cell.length_c   1.000
_cell.angle_alpha   90.00
_cell.angle_beta   90.00
_cell.angle_gamma   90.00
#
_symmetry.space_group_name_H-M   'P 1'
#
loop_
_entity.id
_entity.type
_entity.pdbx_description
1 polymer ?
#
loop_
_entity_poly.entity_id
_entity_poly.type
_entity_poly.pdbx_seq_one_letter_code
_entity_poly.pdbx_strand_id
1 'polypeptide(L)'
;RAVMVLFWEYVLPFLRKLMGAADPFLRSEHLPLAEGLTVKGDRTEFRAACVREGRVELLRDEGSHMLRSLVEAEALAVIPSDQRDLRPGDRLEVHYLPGR
;
A
#
# COMPACT_ATOMS: atom_id res chain seq x y z
N ARG A 1 -4.71 -8.62 8.59
CA ARG A 1 -4.07 -7.79 7.55
C ARG A 1 -2.67 -8.26 7.16
N ALA A 2 -1.74 -8.38 8.10
CA ALA A 2 -0.31 -8.55 7.81
C ALA A 2 0.02 -9.71 6.85
N VAL A 3 -0.59 -10.89 7.02
CA VAL A 3 -0.33 -12.06 6.16
C VAL A 3 -0.67 -11.77 4.69
N MET A 4 -1.76 -11.07 4.41
CA MET A 4 -2.16 -10.74 3.04
C MET A 4 -1.18 -9.75 2.40
N VAL A 5 -0.76 -8.73 3.16
CA VAL A 5 0.28 -7.79 2.71
C VAL A 5 1.57 -8.55 2.38
N LEU A 6 2.04 -9.42 3.28
CA LEU A 6 3.25 -10.21 3.04
C LEU A 6 3.10 -11.15 1.84
N PHE A 7 1.91 -11.74 1.66
CA PHE A 7 1.63 -12.57 0.49
C PHE A 7 1.78 -11.75 -0.79
N TRP A 8 1.16 -10.57 -0.87
CA TRP A 8 1.22 -9.76 -2.08
C TRP A 8 2.58 -9.10 -2.35
N GLU A 9 3.29 -8.67 -1.32
CA GLU A 9 4.58 -7.99 -1.45
C GLU A 9 5.75 -8.96 -1.70
N TYR A 10 5.68 -10.19 -1.19
CA TYR A 10 6.81 -11.12 -1.22
C TYR A 10 6.49 -12.45 -1.89
N VAL A 11 5.42 -13.12 -1.46
CA VAL A 11 5.12 -14.49 -1.92
C VAL A 11 4.63 -14.49 -3.37
N LEU A 12 3.70 -13.60 -3.72
CA LEU A 12 3.13 -13.51 -5.05
C LEU A 12 4.18 -13.13 -6.11
N PRO A 13 5.06 -12.11 -5.90
CA PRO A 13 6.15 -11.82 -6.83
C PRO A 13 7.10 -13.00 -6.99
N PHE A 14 7.43 -13.70 -5.90
CA PHE A 14 8.25 -14.90 -5.96
C PHE A 14 7.61 -15.98 -6.85
N LEU A 15 6.33 -16.30 -6.64
CA LEU A 15 5.60 -17.28 -7.44
C LEU A 15 5.51 -16.86 -8.92
N ARG A 16 5.20 -15.59 -9.20
CA ARG A 16 5.15 -15.05 -10.57
C ARG A 16 6.50 -15.16 -11.26
N LYS A 17 7.60 -14.90 -10.54
CA LYS A 17 8.95 -15.02 -11.08
C LYS A 17 9.28 -16.47 -11.45
N LEU A 18 8.93 -17.43 -10.58
CA LEU A 18 9.09 -18.86 -10.86
C LEU A 18 8.28 -19.30 -12.09
N MET A 19 7.12 -18.67 -12.34
CA MET A 19 6.28 -18.91 -13.51
C MET A 19 6.77 -18.18 -14.78
N GLY A 20 7.90 -17.46 -14.72
CA GLY A 20 8.49 -16.79 -15.87
C GLY A 20 8.01 -15.36 -16.13
N ALA A 21 7.34 -14.71 -15.17
CA ALA A 21 6.96 -13.31 -15.31
C ALA A 21 8.21 -12.42 -15.44
N ALA A 22 8.22 -11.55 -16.47
CA ALA A 22 9.27 -10.56 -16.66
C ALA A 22 9.24 -9.48 -15.57
N ASP A 23 8.04 -8.99 -15.25
CA ASP A 23 7.75 -8.10 -14.14
C ASP A 23 6.84 -8.81 -13.12
N PRO A 24 7.39 -9.32 -12.00
CA PRO A 24 6.63 -10.12 -11.05
C PRO A 24 5.87 -9.28 -10.01
N PHE A 25 6.16 -7.98 -9.88
CA PHE A 25 5.65 -7.17 -8.78
C PHE A 25 4.19 -6.71 -8.99
N LEU A 26 3.61 -6.08 -7.97
CA LEU A 26 2.34 -5.40 -8.14
C LEU A 26 2.53 -4.18 -9.04
N ARG A 27 1.50 -3.83 -9.82
CA ARG A 27 1.49 -2.55 -10.53
C ARG A 27 1.62 -1.43 -9.50
N SER A 28 2.60 -0.54 -9.67
CA SER A 28 2.76 0.62 -8.81
C SER A 28 2.80 1.93 -9.58
N GLU A 29 2.46 3.01 -8.88
CA GLU A 29 2.69 4.39 -9.33
C GLU A 29 2.81 5.32 -8.13
N HIS A 30 3.29 6.55 -8.35
CA HIS A 30 3.37 7.55 -7.29
C HIS A 30 2.19 8.52 -7.40
N LEU A 31 1.38 8.65 -6.35
CA LEU A 31 0.21 9.55 -6.35
C LEU A 31 0.24 10.52 -5.16
N PRO A 32 -0.33 11.73 -5.31
CA PRO A 32 -0.45 12.69 -4.22
C PRO A 32 -1.42 12.19 -3.14
N LEU A 33 -1.03 12.35 -1.89
CA LEU A 33 -1.83 12.04 -0.72
C LEU A 33 -3.01 13.02 -0.59
N ALA A 34 -4.22 12.51 -0.32
CA ALA A 34 -5.41 13.34 -0.15
C ALA A 34 -5.38 14.13 1.17
N GLU A 35 -5.01 13.46 2.26
CA GLU A 35 -4.98 14.03 3.61
C GLU A 35 -3.64 13.72 4.30
N GLY A 36 -3.06 14.70 4.99
CA GLY A 36 -1.81 14.51 5.72
C GLY A 36 -1.98 13.61 6.94
N LEU A 37 -0.87 12.99 7.37
CA LEU A 37 -0.84 12.23 8.61
C LEU A 37 0.55 12.25 9.25
N THR A 38 0.56 12.04 10.57
CA THR A 38 1.77 11.72 11.32
C THR A 38 1.80 10.22 11.62
N VAL A 39 2.91 9.58 11.25
CA VAL A 39 3.14 8.14 11.36
C VAL A 39 4.08 7.88 12.53
N LYS A 40 3.83 6.82 13.29
CA LYS A 40 4.65 6.46 14.46
C LYS A 40 5.63 5.34 14.11
N GLY A 41 6.80 5.34 14.76
CA GLY A 41 7.81 4.29 14.61
C GLY A 41 8.88 4.63 13.58
N ASP A 42 9.65 3.63 13.17
CA ASP A 42 10.86 3.77 12.34
C ASP A 42 10.89 2.79 11.14
N ARG A 43 9.77 2.10 10.87
CA ARG A 43 9.66 1.12 9.77
C ARG A 43 8.87 1.66 8.60
N THR A 44 9.02 1.01 7.45
CA THR A 44 8.11 1.19 6.32
C THR A 44 6.74 0.63 6.68
N GLU A 45 5.68 1.39 6.42
CA GLU A 45 4.30 0.93 6.62
C GLU A 45 3.60 0.68 5.28
N PHE A 46 2.79 -0.38 5.24
CA PHE A 46 1.87 -0.67 4.15
C PHE A 46 0.45 -0.43 4.64
N ARG A 47 -0.19 0.61 4.11
CA ARG A 47 -1.51 1.09 4.55
C ARG A 47 -2.55 0.77 3.48
N ALA A 48 -3.70 0.26 3.91
CA ALA A 48 -4.85 0.08 3.04
C ALA A 48 -5.29 1.44 2.47
N ALA A 49 -5.50 1.53 1.16
CA ALA A 49 -5.85 2.77 0.49
C ALA A 49 -6.82 2.56 -0.68
N CYS A 50 -7.52 3.62 -1.04
CA CYS A 50 -8.28 3.74 -2.27
C CYS A 50 -7.67 4.84 -3.14
N VAL A 51 -7.84 4.74 -4.46
CA VAL A 51 -7.43 5.79 -5.39
C VAL A 51 -8.67 6.49 -5.91
N ARG A 52 -8.85 7.75 -5.52
CA ARG A 52 -10.00 8.58 -5.89
C ARG A 52 -9.49 9.83 -6.58
N GLU A 53 -9.97 10.09 -7.79
CA GLU A 53 -9.62 11.30 -8.55
C GLU A 53 -8.09 11.53 -8.68
N GLY A 54 -7.32 10.45 -8.81
CA GLY A 54 -5.86 10.51 -8.91
C GLY A 54 -5.14 10.83 -7.59
N ARG A 55 -5.80 10.67 -6.44
CA ARG A 55 -5.23 10.89 -5.11
C ARG A 55 -5.32 9.63 -4.25
N VAL A 56 -4.38 9.50 -3.33
CA VAL A 56 -4.34 8.40 -2.35
C VAL A 56 -5.18 8.78 -1.14
N GLU A 57 -6.25 8.04 -0.90
CA GLU A 57 -7.04 8.11 0.32
C GLU A 57 -6.68 6.93 1.22
N LEU A 58 -6.07 7.20 2.37
CA LEU A 58 -5.76 6.15 3.34
C LEU A 58 -7.03 5.72 4.06
N LEU A 59 -7.29 4.42 4.08
CA LEU A 59 -8.37 3.85 4.87
C LEU A 59 -7.99 3.83 6.35
N ARG A 60 -9.01 3.80 7.21
CA ARG A 60 -8.84 3.82 8.66
C ARG A 60 -7.94 2.67 9.13
N ASP A 61 -6.97 2.99 9.97
CA ASP A 61 -6.10 1.96 10.54
C ASP A 61 -6.74 1.32 11.77
N GLU A 62 -7.38 0.19 11.52
CA GLU A 62 -8.06 -0.62 12.52
C GLU A 62 -7.11 -1.67 13.15
N GLY A 63 -5.79 -1.51 12.99
CA GLY A 63 -4.79 -2.46 13.49
C GLY A 63 -4.57 -3.67 12.56
N SER A 64 -3.41 -4.31 12.69
CA SER A 64 -2.90 -5.30 11.73
C SER A 64 -3.66 -6.64 11.68
N HIS A 65 -4.57 -6.89 12.63
CA HIS A 65 -5.42 -8.08 12.69
C HIS A 65 -6.74 -7.90 11.93
N MET A 66 -7.17 -6.66 11.67
CA MET A 66 -8.43 -6.37 11.00
C MET A 66 -8.30 -6.47 9.48
N LEU A 67 -9.22 -7.22 8.86
CA LEU A 67 -9.25 -7.44 7.41
C LEU A 67 -10.20 -6.49 6.68
N ARG A 68 -11.11 -5.83 7.40
CA ARG A 68 -12.14 -4.96 6.81
C ARG A 68 -11.56 -3.92 5.85
N SER A 69 -10.54 -3.19 6.29
CA SER A 69 -9.88 -2.20 5.43
C SER A 69 -9.24 -2.79 4.16
N LEU A 70 -8.80 -4.06 4.16
CA LEU A 70 -8.33 -4.72 2.93
C LEU A 70 -9.47 -5.12 1.99
N VAL A 71 -10.66 -5.42 2.52
CA VAL A 71 -11.85 -5.70 1.70
C VAL A 71 -12.31 -4.44 0.98
N GLU A 72 -12.07 -3.27 1.55
CA GLU A 72 -12.41 -2.00 0.92
C GLU A 72 -11.27 -1.46 0.02
N ALA A 73 -10.00 -1.72 0.36
CA ALA A 73 -8.82 -1.19 -0.32
C ALA A 73 -8.66 -1.60 -1.78
N GLU A 74 -8.32 -0.65 -2.65
CA GLU A 74 -7.91 -0.87 -4.03
C GLU A 74 -6.38 -1.03 -4.15
N ALA A 75 -5.65 -0.45 -3.20
CA ALA A 75 -4.19 -0.41 -3.20
C ALA A 75 -3.61 -0.46 -1.78
N LEU A 76 -2.31 -0.69 -1.70
CA LEU A 76 -1.48 -0.45 -0.53
C LEU A 76 -0.66 0.82 -0.76
N ALA A 77 -0.81 1.82 0.10
CA ALA A 77 0.10 2.97 0.14
C ALA A 77 1.35 2.60 0.94
N VAL A 78 2.53 2.85 0.37
CA VAL A 78 3.83 2.60 0.98
C VAL A 78 4.30 3.89 1.62
N ILE A 79 4.47 3.87 2.95
CA ILE A 79 5.03 4.97 3.72
C ILE A 79 6.47 4.60 4.08
N PRO A 80 7.48 5.27 3.50
CA PRO A 80 8.89 5.00 3.77
C PRO A 80 9.30 5.17 5.24
N SER A 81 10.39 4.53 5.66
CA SER A 81 10.88 4.60 7.04
C SER A 81 11.43 5.97 7.46
N ASP A 82 11.75 6.83 6.51
CA ASP A 82 12.31 8.17 6.71
C ASP A 82 11.25 9.28 6.66
N GLN A 83 9.99 8.96 6.34
CA GLN A 83 8.88 9.91 6.25
C GLN A 83 7.88 9.71 7.38
N ARG A 84 7.76 10.70 8.28
CA ARG A 84 6.88 10.62 9.47
C ARG A 84 5.78 11.65 9.51
N ASP A 85 6.03 12.84 8.99
CA ASP A 85 5.03 13.90 8.88
C ASP A 85 4.74 14.15 7.41
N LEU A 86 3.64 13.54 6.93
CA LEU A 86 3.18 13.64 5.56
C LEU A 86 2.13 14.73 5.43
N ARG A 87 2.27 15.57 4.42
CA ARG A 87 1.35 16.66 4.10
C ARG A 87 0.42 16.25 2.95
N PRO A 88 -0.79 16.84 2.87
CA PRO A 88 -1.61 16.72 1.67
C PRO A 88 -0.80 17.11 0.42
N GLY A 89 -0.87 16.29 -0.62
CA GLY A 89 -0.12 16.48 -1.87
C GLY A 89 1.25 15.81 -1.92
N ASP A 90 1.82 15.36 -0.79
CA ASP A 90 3.05 14.56 -0.78
C ASP A 90 2.82 13.27 -1.58
N ARG A 91 3.81 12.87 -2.38
CA ARG A 91 3.68 11.72 -3.28
C ARG A 91 4.11 10.45 -2.56
N LEU A 92 3.22 9.46 -2.52
CA LEU A 92 3.50 8.12 -2.03
C LEU A 92 3.44 7.11 -3.16
N GLU A 93 4.25 6.07 -3.06
CA GLU A 93 4.10 4.90 -3.90
C GLU A 93 2.84 4.11 -3.48
N VAL A 94 2.03 3.72 -4.45
CA VAL A 94 0.86 2.86 -4.26
C VAL A 94 1.03 1.58 -5.05
N HIS A 95 0.80 0.43 -4.38
CA HIS A 95 0.80 -0.89 -5.00
C HIS A 95 -0.64 -1.36 -5.17
N TYR A 96 -1.11 -1.52 -6.40
CA TYR A 96 -2.47 -1.94 -6.67
C TYR A 96 -2.69 -3.41 -6.32
N LEU A 97 -3.77 -3.69 -5.58
CA LEU A 97 -4.12 -5.05 -5.21
C LEU A 97 -4.61 -5.83 -6.44
N PRO A 98 -4.29 -7.13 -6.55
CA PRO A 98 -4.74 -7.93 -7.69
C PRO A 98 -6.28 -7.99 -7.79
N GLY A 99 -6.81 -7.86 -9.02
CA GLY A 99 -8.24 -8.02 -9.31
C GLY A 99 -9.12 -6.82 -8.95
N ARG A 100 -8.51 -5.65 -8.72
CA ARG A 100 -9.19 -4.35 -8.53
C ARG A 100 -9.07 -3.48 -9.77
#